data_AF-A0A7Z9HSM6-F1
#
_entry.id   AF-A0A7Z9HSM6-F1
#
_cell.length_a   1.000
_cell.length_b   1.000
_cell.length_c   1.000
_cell.angle_alpha   90.00
_cell.angle_beta   90.00
_cell.angle_gamma   90.00
#
_symmetry.space_group_name_H-M   'P 1'
#
loop_
_entity.id
_entity.type
_entity.pdbx_description
1 polymer ?
#
loop_
_entity_poly.entity_id
_entity_poly.type
_entity_poly.pdbx_seq_one_letter_code
_entity_poly.pdbx_strand_id
1 'polypeptide(L)'
;MDNPCDKIRDLMSGYLDSELDKTDTERMETHLEQCESCRNEFEEMTLLVSASRTLSVELPPDEVWDQFLLNVYNRTERQTGWFAFITGVFALLSWGIFEMIILDWADPIVKGATGIALVGVTILFVSVLRQRLAIRKSDRYSADIHR
;
A
#
# COMPACT_ATOMS: atom_id res chain seq x y z
N MET A 1 20.87 10.96 -39.50
CA MET A 1 19.94 10.74 -40.62
C MET A 1 18.86 9.86 -40.04
N ASP A 2 17.67 10.41 -39.79
CA ASP A 2 16.54 9.62 -39.29
C ASP A 2 16.19 8.58 -40.36
N ASN A 3 16.42 7.30 -40.08
CA ASN A 3 15.97 6.24 -40.96
C ASN A 3 14.45 6.10 -40.76
N PRO A 4 13.61 6.19 -41.82
CA PRO A 4 12.17 5.98 -41.69
C PRO A 4 11.81 4.66 -41.01
N CYS A 5 12.67 3.63 -41.10
CA CYS A 5 12.48 2.37 -40.39
C CYS A 5 12.52 2.53 -38.86
N ASP A 6 13.39 3.41 -38.31
CA ASP A 6 13.51 3.61 -36.86
C ASP A 6 12.21 4.17 -36.27
N LYS A 7 11.57 5.11 -36.99
CA LYS A 7 10.28 5.68 -36.58
C LYS A 7 9.16 4.65 -36.58
N ILE A 8 9.18 3.69 -37.51
CA ILE A 8 8.16 2.64 -37.56
C ILE A 8 8.35 1.62 -36.45
N ARG A 9 9.59 1.28 -36.11
CA ARG A 9 9.90 0.38 -34.98
C ARG A 9 9.34 0.92 -33.66
N ASP A 10 9.43 2.24 -33.43
CA ASP A 10 8.84 2.88 -32.25
C ASP A 10 7.30 2.75 -32.23
N LEU A 11 6.64 2.73 -33.40
CA LEU A 11 5.19 2.58 -33.52
C LEU A 11 4.71 1.13 -33.35
N MET A 12 5.56 0.12 -33.55
CA MET A 12 5.16 -1.29 -33.55
C MET A 12 4.51 -1.73 -32.23
N SER A 13 5.07 -1.33 -31.08
CA SER A 13 4.50 -1.69 -29.76
C SER A 13 3.13 -1.06 -29.56
N GLY A 14 2.98 0.23 -29.86
CA GLY A 14 1.71 0.93 -29.75
C GLY A 14 0.62 0.34 -30.66
N TYR A 15 1.00 -0.19 -31.82
CA TYR A 15 0.06 -0.88 -32.71
C TYR A 15 -0.45 -2.19 -32.09
N LEU A 16 0.44 -2.99 -31.49
CA LEU A 16 0.08 -4.25 -30.82
C LEU A 16 -0.82 -4.03 -29.59
N ASP A 17 -0.63 -2.90 -28.91
CA ASP A 17 -1.41 -2.50 -27.73
C ASP A 17 -2.68 -1.69 -28.10
N SER A 18 -2.92 -1.43 -29.39
CA SER A 18 -4.06 -0.62 -29.90
C SER A 18 -4.07 0.83 -29.38
N GLU A 19 -2.90 1.42 -29.20
CA GLU A 19 -2.69 2.78 -28.67
C GLU A 19 -2.35 3.83 -29.75
N LEU A 20 -2.14 3.43 -31.00
CA LEU A 20 -1.83 4.37 -32.09
C LEU A 20 -3.05 5.17 -32.55
N ASP A 21 -2.81 6.41 -32.94
CA ASP A 21 -3.80 7.19 -33.68
C ASP A 21 -3.92 6.72 -35.14
N LYS A 22 -4.95 7.21 -35.85
CA LYS A 22 -5.23 6.82 -37.23
C LYS A 22 -4.11 7.20 -38.21
N THR A 23 -3.47 8.35 -37.99
CA THR A 23 -2.40 8.85 -38.86
C THR A 23 -1.17 7.96 -38.76
N ASP A 24 -0.80 7.60 -37.53
CA ASP A 24 0.37 6.76 -37.27
C ASP A 24 0.12 5.29 -37.63
N THR A 25 -1.12 4.83 -37.49
CA THR A 25 -1.58 3.53 -38.02
C THR A 25 -1.39 3.44 -39.55
N GLU A 26 -1.93 4.42 -40.30
CA GLU A 26 -1.80 4.45 -41.76
C GLU A 26 -0.33 4.53 -42.21
N ARG A 27 0.50 5.30 -41.50
CA ARG A 27 1.93 5.41 -41.78
C ARG A 27 2.67 4.09 -41.58
N MET A 28 2.35 3.39 -40.50
CA MET A 28 2.94 2.09 -40.20
C MET A 28 2.53 1.05 -41.24
N GLU A 29 1.24 0.92 -41.55
CA GLU A 29 0.74 -0.02 -42.55
C GLU A 29 1.36 0.23 -43.93
N THR A 30 1.40 1.49 -44.36
CA THR A 30 2.05 1.89 -45.63
C THR A 30 3.53 1.49 -45.66
N HIS A 31 4.25 1.61 -44.54
CA HIS A 31 5.66 1.24 -44.48
C HIS A 31 5.87 -0.27 -44.47
N LEU A 32 5.02 -1.02 -43.76
CA LEU A 32 5.08 -2.49 -43.72
C LEU A 32 4.82 -3.10 -45.10
N GLU A 33 4.02 -2.46 -45.95
CA GLU A 33 3.83 -2.87 -47.35
C GLU A 33 5.10 -2.70 -48.21
N GLN A 34 5.91 -1.69 -47.92
CA GLN A 34 7.07 -1.31 -48.72
C GLN A 34 8.40 -1.89 -48.20
N CYS A 35 8.47 -2.27 -46.93
CA CYS A 35 9.71 -2.65 -46.25
C CYS A 35 9.63 -4.08 -45.67
N GLU A 36 10.35 -5.01 -46.30
CA GLU A 36 10.39 -6.41 -45.88
C GLU A 36 11.03 -6.61 -44.50
N SER A 37 12.07 -5.83 -44.15
CA SER A 37 12.74 -5.95 -42.86
C SER A 37 11.82 -5.58 -41.68
N CYS A 38 11.07 -4.48 -41.81
CA CYS A 38 10.14 -4.04 -40.79
C CYS A 38 8.94 -4.98 -40.66
N ARG A 39 8.52 -5.61 -41.76
CA ARG A 39 7.48 -6.65 -41.75
C ARG A 39 7.91 -7.88 -40.95
N ASN A 40 9.11 -8.38 -41.22
CA ASN A 40 9.65 -9.53 -40.50
C ASN A 40 9.80 -9.25 -38.99
N GLU A 41 10.27 -8.05 -38.62
CA GLU A 41 10.37 -7.64 -37.22
C GLU A 41 9.00 -7.56 -36.53
N PHE A 42 8.00 -7.00 -37.21
CA PHE A 42 6.63 -6.93 -36.69
C PHE A 42 5.99 -8.32 -36.52
N GLU A 43 6.22 -9.24 -37.46
CA GLU A 43 5.77 -10.63 -37.35
C GLU A 43 6.39 -11.35 -36.15
N GLU A 44 7.69 -11.15 -35.89
CA GLU A 44 8.39 -11.71 -34.73
C GLU A 44 7.82 -11.19 -33.41
N MET A 45 7.59 -9.87 -33.30
CA MET A 45 6.95 -9.27 -32.12
C MET A 45 5.52 -9.80 -31.92
N THR A 46 4.75 -9.92 -33.00
CA THR A 46 3.38 -10.46 -32.96
C THR A 46 3.36 -11.89 -32.45
N LEU A 47 4.32 -12.72 -32.88
CA LEU A 47 4.46 -14.10 -32.41
C LEU A 47 4.73 -14.14 -30.90
N LEU A 48 5.66 -13.32 -30.39
CA LEU A 48 5.97 -13.24 -28.96
C LEU A 48 4.74 -12.81 -28.12
N VAL A 49 4.01 -11.79 -28.57
CA VAL A 49 2.79 -11.33 -27.88
C VAL A 49 1.68 -12.38 -27.92
N SER A 50 1.51 -13.08 -29.04
CA SER A 50 0.52 -14.16 -29.12
C SER A 50 0.86 -15.33 -28.19
N ALA A 51 2.14 -15.68 -28.07
CA ALA A 51 2.62 -16.73 -27.16
C ALA A 51 2.52 -16.32 -25.69
N SER A 52 2.65 -15.03 -25.36
CA SER A 52 2.43 -14.57 -23.99
C SER A 52 0.95 -14.57 -23.61
N ARG A 53 0.05 -14.27 -24.55
CA ARG A 53 -1.41 -14.32 -24.32
C ARG A 53 -1.94 -15.73 -24.08
N THR A 54 -1.26 -16.78 -24.53
CA THR A 54 -1.64 -18.17 -24.24
C THR A 54 -1.20 -18.62 -22.85
N LEU A 55 -0.30 -17.89 -22.19
CA LEU A 55 -0.01 -18.07 -20.77
C LEU A 55 -1.18 -17.49 -19.96
N SER A 56 -2.23 -18.29 -19.77
CA SER A 56 -3.29 -17.94 -18.85
C SER A 56 -2.72 -17.96 -17.42
N VAL A 57 -2.56 -16.78 -16.83
CA VAL A 57 -2.34 -16.66 -15.39
C VAL A 57 -3.70 -16.84 -14.73
N GLU A 58 -3.84 -17.91 -13.95
CA GLU A 58 -5.04 -18.11 -13.14
C GLU A 58 -5.10 -17.00 -12.10
N LEU A 59 -6.09 -16.11 -12.25
CA LEU A 59 -6.35 -15.07 -11.26
C LEU A 59 -6.79 -15.75 -9.95
N PRO A 60 -6.24 -15.34 -8.79
CA PRO A 60 -6.69 -15.90 -7.53
C PRO A 60 -8.18 -15.59 -7.34
N PRO A 61 -8.94 -16.54 -6.75
CA PRO A 61 -10.38 -16.40 -6.58
C PRO A 61 -10.71 -15.24 -5.62
N ASP A 62 -11.89 -14.65 -5.79
CA ASP A 62 -12.32 -13.44 -5.05
C ASP A 62 -12.28 -13.63 -3.53
N GLU A 63 -12.50 -14.85 -3.02
CA GLU A 63 -12.43 -15.13 -1.59
C GLU A 63 -11.02 -14.89 -1.00
N VAL A 64 -9.96 -15.10 -1.79
CA VAL A 64 -8.58 -14.86 -1.37
C VAL A 64 -8.30 -13.35 -1.32
N TRP A 65 -8.85 -12.60 -2.28
CA TRP A 65 -8.76 -11.14 -2.30
C TRP A 65 -9.50 -10.51 -1.11
N ASP A 66 -10.69 -10.99 -0.81
CA ASP A 66 -11.49 -10.53 0.33
C ASP A 66 -10.76 -10.80 1.65
N GLN A 67 -10.19 -12.00 1.84
CA GLN A 67 -9.41 -12.30 3.04
C GLN A 67 -8.19 -11.40 3.18
N PHE A 68 -7.50 -11.10 2.08
CA PHE A 68 -6.37 -10.18 2.10
C PHE A 68 -6.79 -8.77 2.53
N LEU A 69 -7.84 -8.23 1.92
CA LEU A 69 -8.35 -6.89 2.24
C LEU A 69 -8.85 -6.80 3.68
N LEU A 70 -9.56 -7.82 4.18
CA LEU A 70 -10.02 -7.89 5.56
C LEU A 70 -8.86 -7.91 6.55
N ASN A 71 -7.80 -8.69 6.29
CA ASN A 71 -6.62 -8.74 7.15
C ASN A 71 -5.84 -7.42 7.17
N VAL A 72 -5.78 -6.71 6.04
CA VAL A 72 -5.13 -5.39 5.97
C VAL A 72 -5.94 -4.33 6.70
N TYR A 73 -7.26 -4.27 6.48
CA TYR A 73 -8.15 -3.30 7.09
C TYR A 73 -8.22 -3.45 8.62
N ASN A 74 -8.33 -4.69 9.10
CA ASN A 74 -8.43 -4.98 10.53
C ASN A 74 -7.11 -4.69 11.28
N ARG A 75 -5.98 -4.61 10.57
CA ARG A 75 -4.66 -4.26 11.13
C ARG A 75 -4.47 -2.76 11.28
N THR A 76 -4.98 -1.96 10.34
CA THR A 76 -4.86 -0.49 10.35
C THR A 76 -5.85 0.15 11.32
N GLU A 77 -7.10 -0.30 11.35
CA GLU A 77 -8.13 0.27 12.24
C GLU A 77 -7.77 0.14 13.73
N ARG A 78 -7.12 -0.98 14.09
CA ARG A 78 -6.69 -1.23 15.47
C ARG A 78 -5.44 -0.48 15.90
N GLN A 79 -4.68 0.12 14.98
CA GLN A 79 -3.47 0.91 15.27
C GLN A 79 -3.78 2.40 15.35
N THR A 80 -4.65 2.91 14.48
CA THR A 80 -5.04 4.33 14.46
C THR A 80 -5.77 4.74 15.73
N GLY A 81 -6.68 3.90 16.22
CA GLY A 81 -7.40 4.16 17.48
C GLY A 81 -6.48 4.26 18.70
N TRP A 82 -5.39 3.48 18.73
CA TRP A 82 -4.45 3.50 19.85
C TRP A 82 -3.52 4.70 19.82
N PHE A 83 -3.13 5.15 18.62
CA PHE A 83 -2.34 6.38 18.45
C PHE A 83 -3.12 7.62 18.89
N ALA A 84 -4.41 7.69 18.52
CA ALA A 84 -5.32 8.75 18.98
C ALA A 84 -5.49 8.73 20.51
N PHE A 85 -5.65 7.55 21.11
CA PHE A 85 -5.75 7.40 22.56
C PHE A 85 -4.48 7.85 23.30
N ILE A 86 -3.28 7.45 22.82
CA ILE A 86 -2.00 7.91 23.36
C ILE A 86 -1.91 9.42 23.32
N THR A 87 -2.21 10.00 22.16
CA THR A 87 -2.11 11.45 21.94
C THR A 87 -3.04 12.20 22.90
N GLY A 88 -4.27 11.70 23.10
CA GLY A 88 -5.21 12.27 24.07
C GLY A 88 -4.72 12.17 25.51
N VAL A 89 -4.17 11.03 25.93
CA VAL A 89 -3.60 10.85 27.27
C VAL A 89 -2.41 11.78 27.51
N PHE A 90 -1.51 11.93 26.54
CA PHE A 90 -0.38 12.86 26.63
C PHE A 90 -0.84 14.32 26.69
N ALA A 91 -1.86 14.70 25.92
CA ALA A 91 -2.44 16.04 25.98
C ALA A 91 -3.03 16.34 27.37
N LEU A 92 -3.77 15.40 27.96
CA LEU A 92 -4.33 15.52 29.31
C LEU A 92 -3.25 15.57 30.39
N LEU A 93 -2.20 14.75 30.27
CA LEU A 93 -1.01 14.78 31.13
C LEU A 93 -0.33 16.15 31.07
N SER A 94 -0.07 16.65 29.86
CA SER A 94 0.55 17.94 29.64
C SER A 94 -0.29 19.08 30.21
N TRP A 95 -1.61 19.02 30.05
CA TRP A 95 -2.54 20.00 30.60
C TRP A 95 -2.56 19.98 32.13
N GLY A 96 -2.67 18.81 32.76
CA GLY A 96 -2.68 18.70 34.22
C GLY A 96 -1.35 19.10 34.87
N ILE A 97 -0.21 18.79 34.23
CA ILE A 97 1.11 19.24 34.70
C ILE A 97 1.25 20.76 34.55
N PHE A 98 0.79 21.32 33.43
CA PHE A 98 0.77 22.76 33.21
C PHE A 98 -0.05 23.49 34.28
N GLU A 99 -1.24 22.97 34.59
CA GLU A 99 -2.12 23.50 35.63
C GLU A 99 -1.43 23.47 37.01
N MET A 100 -0.71 22.38 37.33
CA MET A 100 0.03 22.22 38.58
C MET A 100 1.23 23.18 38.72
N ILE A 101 1.88 23.57 37.62
CA ILE A 101 3.06 24.45 37.62
C ILE A 101 2.66 25.94 37.67
N ILE A 102 1.56 26.33 37.03
CA ILE A 102 1.15 27.74 36.91
C ILE A 102 0.22 28.20 38.03
N LEU A 103 -0.64 27.33 38.56
CA LEU A 103 -1.59 27.70 39.61
C LEU A 103 -1.05 27.35 41.00
N ASP A 104 -0.34 28.29 41.61
CA ASP A 104 0.27 28.13 42.94
C ASP A 104 -0.76 28.08 44.09
N TRP A 105 -2.03 28.45 43.82
CA TRP A 105 -3.13 28.44 44.79
C TRP A 105 -3.88 27.11 44.89
N ALA A 106 -3.50 26.09 44.11
CA ALA A 106 -4.29 24.88 43.98
C ALA A 106 -4.20 24.03 45.27
N ASP A 107 -5.36 23.70 45.82
CA ASP A 107 -5.54 22.91 47.04
C ASP A 107 -4.76 21.57 46.93
N PRO A 108 -3.99 21.17 47.96
CA PRO A 108 -3.21 19.93 47.96
C PRO A 108 -4.00 18.68 47.53
N ILE A 109 -5.31 18.65 47.81
CA ILE A 109 -6.19 17.53 47.43
C ILE A 109 -6.31 17.40 45.91
N VAL A 110 -6.43 18.52 45.19
CA VAL A 110 -6.55 18.54 43.72
C VAL A 110 -5.27 18.03 43.07
N LYS A 111 -4.11 18.45 43.59
CA LYS A 111 -2.79 17.96 43.11
C LYS A 111 -2.65 16.45 43.31
N GLY A 112 -3.09 15.94 44.47
CA GLY A 112 -3.09 14.51 44.76
C GLY A 112 -4.03 13.70 43.86
N ALA A 113 -5.25 14.19 43.65
CA ALA A 113 -6.24 13.54 42.80
C ALA A 113 -5.78 13.43 41.34
N THR A 114 -5.21 14.50 40.79
CA THR A 114 -4.62 14.49 39.44
C THR A 114 -3.48 13.48 39.36
N GLY A 115 -2.56 13.48 40.33
CA GLY A 115 -1.46 12.50 40.37
C GLY A 115 -1.93 11.04 40.36
N ILE A 116 -2.94 10.69 41.17
CA ILE A 116 -3.51 9.34 41.22
C ILE A 116 -4.16 8.97 39.89
N ALA A 117 -4.90 9.89 39.26
CA ALA A 117 -5.51 9.67 37.95
C ALA A 117 -4.46 9.37 36.87
N LEU A 118 -3.34 10.10 36.85
CA LEU A 118 -2.24 9.89 35.90
C LEU A 118 -1.55 8.53 36.11
N VAL A 119 -1.33 8.14 37.36
CA VAL A 119 -0.77 6.82 37.70
C VAL A 119 -1.72 5.70 37.25
N GLY A 120 -3.02 5.84 37.49
CA GLY A 120 -4.03 4.88 37.05
C GLY A 120 -4.05 4.69 35.53
N VAL A 121 -4.01 5.78 34.77
CA VAL A 121 -3.94 5.76 33.30
C VAL A 121 -2.65 5.09 32.82
N THR A 122 -1.51 5.39 33.45
CA THR A 122 -0.22 4.80 33.11
C THR A 122 -0.20 3.28 33.34
N ILE A 123 -0.77 2.81 34.46
CA ILE A 123 -0.88 1.38 34.77
C ILE A 123 -1.76 0.65 33.74
N LEU A 124 -2.92 1.21 33.41
CA LEU A 124 -3.81 0.64 32.39
C LEU A 124 -3.12 0.58 31.02
N PHE A 125 -2.39 1.63 30.66
CA PHE A 125 -1.63 1.70 29.43
C PHE A 125 -0.58 0.59 29.35
N VAL A 126 0.23 0.41 30.40
CA VAL A 126 1.27 -0.63 30.46
C VAL A 126 0.65 -2.03 30.39
N SER A 127 -0.50 -2.25 31.04
CA SER A 127 -1.24 -3.51 30.98
C SER A 127 -1.66 -3.86 29.54
N VAL A 128 -2.29 -2.90 28.84
CA VAL A 128 -2.74 -3.06 27.46
C VAL A 128 -1.56 -3.23 26.50
N LEU A 129 -0.48 -2.46 26.68
CA LEU A 129 0.73 -2.56 25.86
C LEU A 129 1.39 -3.94 26.00
N ARG A 130 1.49 -4.47 27.24
CA ARG A 130 2.00 -5.83 27.48
C ARG A 130 1.15 -6.88 26.79
N GLN A 131 -0.18 -6.79 26.92
CA GLN A 131 -1.11 -7.73 26.28
C GLN A 131 -0.96 -7.72 24.76
N ARG A 132 -0.80 -6.55 24.15
CA ARG A 132 -0.57 -6.41 22.69
C ARG A 132 0.78 -6.94 22.24
N LEU A 133 1.86 -6.68 22.98
CA LEU A 133 3.19 -7.21 22.66
C LEU A 133 3.25 -8.74 22.78
N ALA A 134 2.51 -9.31 23.73
CA ALA A 134 2.39 -10.77 23.88
C ALA A 134 1.68 -11.40 22.68
N ILE A 135 0.54 -10.84 22.24
CA ILE A 135 -0.21 -11.32 21.06
C ILE A 135 0.63 -11.18 19.77
N ARG A 136 1.40 -10.09 19.63
CA ARG A 136 2.29 -9.90 18.47
C ARG A 136 3.42 -10.95 18.40
N LYS A 137 3.84 -11.49 19.55
CA LYS A 137 4.84 -12.58 19.60
C LYS A 137 4.24 -13.96 19.33
N SER A 138 2.94 -14.17 19.58
CA SER A 138 2.27 -15.46 19.33
C SER A 138 1.84 -15.64 17.88
N ASP A 139 1.92 -14.61 17.05
CA ASP A 139 1.64 -14.67 15.60
C ASP A 139 2.80 -15.29 14.80
N ARG A 140 3.43 -16.32 15.39
CA ARG A 140 4.44 -17.21 14.80
C ARG A 140 3.79 -18.51 14.34
N TYR A 141 2.52 -18.44 13.89
CA TYR A 141 1.73 -19.57 13.41
C TYR A 141 1.30 -19.42 11.94
N SER A 142 1.56 -18.27 11.32
CA SER A 142 1.34 -18.04 9.87
C SER A 142 2.47 -18.59 8.99
N ALA A 143 3.54 -19.13 9.57
CA ALA A 143 4.71 -19.64 8.85
C ALA A 143 4.63 -21.13 8.46
N ASP A 144 3.67 -21.90 8.99
CA ASP A 144 3.61 -23.37 8.81
C ASP A 144 2.50 -23.87 7.86
N ILE A 145 1.75 -22.97 7.18
CA ILE A 145 0.63 -23.38 6.30
C ILE A 145 1.06 -23.53 4.82
N HIS A 146 2.33 -23.28 4.50
CA HIS A 146 2.89 -23.57 3.18
C HIS A 146 3.91 -24.74 3.25
N ARG A 147 3.41 -25.96 3.46
CA ARG A 147 4.15 -27.18 3.09
C ARG A 147 3.22 -28.23 2.51
#